data_AF-A0A949IS82-F1
#
_entry.id   AF-A0A949IS82-F1
#
_cell.length_a   1.000
_cell.length_b   1.000
_cell.length_c   1.000
_cell.angle_alpha   90.00
_cell.angle_beta   90.00
_cell.angle_gamma   90.00
#
_symmetry.space_group_name_H-M   'P 1'
#
loop_
_entity.id
_entity.type
_entity.pdbx_description
1 polymer ?
#
loop_
_entity_poly.entity_id
_entity_poly.type
_entity_poly.pdbx_seq_one_letter_code
_entity_poly.pdbx_strand_id
1 'polypeptide(L)'
;MQKDILDNFQKLTQLSLENFKKLGETNLQIGEKLLQEQIELTNALIEAASEQAEAVAEAKDLKDVAAWQAELTQEYAKKVVESGRACADIVAEAGKVYTSLFENTLKSANGVAPKAAAKARKAA
;
A
#
# COMPACT_ATOMS: atom_id res chain seq x y z
N MET A 1 6.53 27.31 -32.64
CA MET A 1 6.69 25.92 -33.11
C MET A 1 7.91 25.24 -32.48
N GLN A 2 9.16 25.59 -32.82
CA GLN A 2 10.33 24.95 -32.18
C GLN A 2 10.40 25.18 -30.65
N LYS A 3 10.18 26.43 -30.19
CA LYS A 3 10.10 26.74 -28.74
C LYS A 3 8.97 25.98 -28.03
N ASP A 4 7.77 25.95 -28.59
CA ASP A 4 6.63 25.20 -28.02
C ASP A 4 6.89 23.69 -27.91
N ILE A 5 7.63 23.10 -28.87
CA ILE A 5 8.01 21.68 -28.86
C ILE A 5 9.05 21.42 -27.77
N LEU A 6 10.06 22.29 -27.64
CA LEU A 6 11.08 22.20 -26.60
C LEU A 6 10.49 22.37 -25.19
N ASP A 7 9.59 23.34 -25.00
CA ASP A 7 8.93 23.59 -23.70
C ASP A 7 8.00 22.43 -23.30
N ASN A 8 7.28 21.85 -24.27
CA ASN A 8 6.46 20.66 -24.04
C ASN A 8 7.32 19.42 -23.72
N PHE A 9 8.46 19.26 -24.40
CA PHE A 9 9.39 18.17 -24.13
C PHE A 9 10.02 18.28 -22.73
N GLN A 10 10.41 19.49 -22.31
CA GLN A 10 10.89 19.74 -20.95
C GLN A 10 9.82 19.42 -19.90
N LYS A 11 8.56 19.84 -20.11
CA LYS A 11 7.45 19.51 -19.22
C LYS A 11 7.19 18.01 -19.12
N LEU A 12 7.19 17.31 -20.25
CA LEU A 12 7.02 15.85 -20.27
C LEU A 12 8.16 15.14 -19.55
N THR A 13 9.39 15.62 -19.72
CA THR A 13 10.57 15.06 -19.05
C THR A 13 10.50 15.29 -17.53
N GLN A 14 10.13 16.49 -17.09
CA GLN A 14 9.95 16.80 -15.66
C GLN A 14 8.84 15.95 -15.03
N LEU A 15 7.67 15.86 -15.68
CA LEU A 15 6.57 14.99 -15.24
C LEU A 15 6.98 13.52 -15.15
N SER A 16 7.76 13.04 -16.12
CA SER A 16 8.27 11.67 -16.11
C SER A 16 9.19 11.41 -14.92
N LEU A 17 10.12 12.34 -14.64
CA LEU A 17 11.03 12.24 -13.49
C LEU A 17 10.28 12.29 -12.15
N GLU A 18 9.31 13.19 -12.02
CA GLU A 18 8.46 13.28 -10.82
C GLU A 18 7.64 12.01 -10.60
N ASN A 19 7.04 11.45 -11.67
CA ASN A 19 6.28 10.20 -11.59
C ASN A 19 7.19 9.02 -11.21
N PHE A 20 8.40 8.94 -11.77
CA PHE A 20 9.39 7.91 -11.41
C PHE A 20 9.81 8.01 -9.94
N LYS A 21 10.07 9.23 -9.45
CA LYS A 21 10.40 9.46 -8.04
C LYS A 21 9.25 9.00 -7.13
N LYS A 22 8.03 9.41 -7.46
CA LYS A 22 6.83 9.06 -6.68
C LYS A 22 6.56 7.56 -6.69
N LEU A 23 6.80 6.87 -7.81
CA LEU A 23 6.75 5.40 -7.88
C LEU A 23 7.76 4.74 -6.93
N GLY A 24 9.01 5.21 -6.94
CA GLY A 24 10.07 4.69 -6.07
C GLY A 24 9.76 4.89 -4.59
N GLU A 25 9.36 6.11 -4.21
CA GLU A 25 8.93 6.43 -2.83
C GLU A 25 7.75 5.56 -2.39
N THR A 26 6.76 5.37 -3.27
CA THR A 26 5.57 4.55 -2.98
C THR A 26 5.95 3.09 -2.72
N ASN A 27 6.83 2.51 -3.55
CA ASN A 27 7.24 1.12 -3.37
C ASN A 27 8.01 0.92 -2.05
N LEU A 28 8.86 1.87 -1.68
CA LEU A 28 9.57 1.83 -0.39
C LEU A 28 8.60 1.93 0.79
N GLN A 29 7.64 2.87 0.74
CA GLN A 29 6.63 3.02 1.78
C GLN A 29 5.76 1.77 1.94
N ILE A 30 5.35 1.12 0.84
CA ILE A 30 4.59 -0.14 0.90
C ILE A 30 5.44 -1.23 1.56
N GLY A 31 6.71 -1.34 1.18
CA GLY A 31 7.64 -2.29 1.77
C GLY A 31 7.82 -2.09 3.27
N GLU A 32 7.99 -0.84 3.71
CA GLU A 32 8.06 -0.48 5.13
C GLU A 32 6.79 -0.86 5.89
N LYS A 33 5.60 -0.53 5.35
CA LYS A 33 4.31 -0.88 5.99
C LYS A 33 4.12 -2.39 6.11
N LEU A 34 4.48 -3.17 5.08
CA LEU A 34 4.40 -4.64 5.11
C LEU A 34 5.39 -5.26 6.11
N LEU A 35 6.57 -4.67 6.27
CA LEU A 35 7.54 -5.09 7.28
C LEU A 35 7.06 -4.75 8.70
N GLN A 36 6.52 -3.54 8.91
CA GLN A 36 5.92 -3.15 10.17
C GLN A 36 4.79 -4.09 10.56
N GLU A 37 3.88 -4.40 9.62
CA GLU A 37 2.78 -5.34 9.86
C GLU A 37 3.28 -6.74 10.28
N GLN A 38 4.36 -7.25 9.65
CA GLN A 38 4.96 -8.52 10.06
C GLN A 38 5.54 -8.47 11.48
N ILE A 39 6.16 -7.35 11.86
CA ILE A 39 6.68 -7.16 13.23
C ILE A 39 5.53 -7.06 14.23
N GLU A 40 4.49 -6.30 13.93
CA GLU A 40 3.31 -6.15 14.78
C GLU A 40 2.59 -7.47 14.99
N LEU A 41 2.36 -8.25 13.92
CA LEU A 41 1.79 -9.58 14.02
C LEU A 41 2.68 -10.49 14.88
N THR A 42 3.99 -10.50 14.64
CA THR A 42 4.92 -11.34 15.41
C THR A 42 4.88 -10.99 16.90
N ASN A 43 4.94 -9.71 17.24
CA ASN A 43 4.85 -9.25 18.62
C ASN A 43 3.52 -9.65 19.26
N ALA A 44 2.41 -9.46 18.55
CA ALA A 44 1.09 -9.83 19.06
C ALA A 44 0.95 -11.35 19.31
N LEU A 45 1.58 -12.19 18.49
CA LEU A 45 1.60 -13.64 18.71
C LEU A 45 2.50 -14.02 19.90
N ILE A 46 3.63 -13.34 20.08
CA ILE A 46 4.50 -13.55 21.24
C ILE A 46 3.79 -13.14 22.53
N GLU A 47 3.13 -11.98 22.55
CA GLU A 47 2.34 -11.51 23.69
C GLU A 47 1.24 -12.50 24.05
N ALA A 48 0.44 -12.95 23.07
CA ALA A 48 -0.61 -13.94 23.29
C ALA A 48 -0.05 -15.26 23.85
N ALA A 49 1.10 -15.72 23.34
CA ALA A 49 1.76 -16.91 23.85
C ALA A 49 2.31 -16.73 25.27
N SER A 50 2.85 -15.56 25.61
CA SER A 50 3.37 -15.23 26.94
C SER A 50 2.26 -15.13 27.98
N GLU A 51 1.18 -14.40 27.70
CA GLU A 51 0.01 -14.29 28.59
C GLU A 51 -0.60 -15.68 28.87
N GLN A 52 -0.64 -16.53 27.85
CA GLN A 52 -1.15 -17.90 28.00
C GLN A 52 -0.21 -18.84 28.73
N ALA A 53 1.11 -18.66 28.64
CA ALA A 53 2.06 -19.43 29.43
C ALA A 53 1.89 -19.15 30.93
N GLU A 54 1.63 -17.89 31.31
CA GLU A 54 1.28 -17.52 32.69
C GLU A 54 -0.04 -18.16 33.12
N ALA A 55 -1.10 -18.07 32.29
CA ALA A 55 -2.40 -18.66 32.60
C ALA A 55 -2.34 -20.19 32.80
N VAL A 56 -1.52 -20.91 32.03
CA VAL A 56 -1.33 -22.37 32.19
C VAL A 56 -0.54 -22.70 33.46
N ALA A 57 0.45 -21.88 33.83
CA ALA A 57 1.19 -22.08 35.07
C ALA A 57 0.29 -21.93 36.32
N GLU A 58 -0.78 -21.14 36.22
CA GLU A 58 -1.75 -20.89 37.29
C GLU A 58 -2.96 -21.85 37.30
N ALA A 59 -3.23 -22.53 36.18
CA ALA A 59 -4.37 -23.43 36.03
C ALA A 59 -4.26 -24.69 36.91
N LYS A 60 -5.32 -25.01 37.67
CA LYS A 60 -5.34 -26.14 38.63
C LYS A 60 -6.05 -27.38 38.11
N ASP A 61 -6.93 -27.27 37.10
CA ASP A 61 -7.76 -28.37 36.60
C ASP A 61 -7.76 -28.52 35.06
N LEU A 62 -8.01 -29.74 34.57
CA LEU A 62 -8.05 -30.09 33.14
C LEU A 62 -9.14 -29.36 32.33
N LYS A 63 -10.23 -28.89 32.97
CA LYS A 63 -11.27 -28.09 32.30
C LYS A 63 -10.76 -26.70 31.90
N ASP A 64 -9.86 -26.14 32.70
CA ASP A 64 -9.25 -24.83 32.43
C ASP A 64 -8.35 -24.90 31.20
N VAL A 65 -7.71 -26.05 30.96
CA VAL A 65 -6.86 -26.30 29.78
C VAL A 65 -7.67 -26.35 28.48
N ALA A 66 -8.90 -26.88 28.48
CA ALA A 66 -9.73 -26.92 27.28
C ALA A 66 -10.31 -25.53 26.92
N ALA A 67 -10.73 -24.77 27.93
CA ALA A 67 -11.14 -23.37 27.75
C ALA A 67 -9.97 -22.52 27.25
N TRP A 68 -8.78 -22.74 27.81
CA TRP A 68 -7.52 -22.12 27.39
C TRP A 68 -7.21 -22.35 25.90
N GLN A 69 -7.30 -23.60 25.42
CA GLN A 69 -7.03 -23.93 24.01
C GLN A 69 -7.99 -23.20 23.06
N ALA A 70 -9.25 -23.02 23.47
CA ALA A 70 -10.26 -22.31 22.69
C ALA A 70 -9.99 -20.81 22.64
N GLU A 71 -9.63 -20.19 23.78
CA GLU A 71 -9.25 -18.77 23.84
C GLU A 71 -7.99 -18.48 23.01
N LEU A 72 -6.96 -19.31 23.15
CA LEU A 72 -5.74 -19.24 22.34
C LEU A 72 -6.03 -19.28 20.85
N THR A 73 -6.86 -20.22 20.42
CA THR A 73 -7.22 -20.35 19.01
C THR A 73 -8.01 -19.13 18.51
N GLN A 74 -8.95 -18.62 19.32
CA GLN A 74 -9.73 -17.43 18.95
C GLN A 74 -8.86 -16.18 18.85
N GLU A 75 -7.93 -16.00 19.78
CA GLU A 75 -7.03 -14.86 19.81
C GLU A 75 -6.07 -14.87 18.62
N TYR A 76 -5.43 -16.00 18.35
CA TYR A 76 -4.60 -16.17 17.15
C TYR A 76 -5.39 -15.92 15.87
N ALA A 77 -6.59 -16.49 15.75
CA ALA A 77 -7.44 -16.29 14.58
C ALA A 77 -7.79 -14.81 14.39
N LYS A 78 -8.10 -14.10 15.48
CA LYS A 78 -8.38 -12.67 15.46
C LYS A 78 -7.17 -11.87 14.99
N LYS A 79 -5.98 -12.09 15.55
CA LYS A 79 -4.74 -11.39 15.15
C LYS A 79 -4.39 -11.60 13.68
N VAL A 80 -4.54 -12.83 13.19
CA VAL A 80 -4.31 -13.15 11.77
C VAL A 80 -5.32 -12.45 10.86
N VAL A 81 -6.60 -12.41 11.23
CA VAL A 81 -7.62 -11.70 10.46
C VAL A 81 -7.39 -10.19 10.45
N GLU A 82 -7.01 -9.61 11.59
CA GLU A 82 -6.66 -8.19 11.70
C GLU A 82 -5.46 -7.85 10.81
N SER A 83 -4.40 -8.66 10.84
CA SER A 83 -3.23 -8.48 9.98
C SER A 83 -3.56 -8.63 8.48
N GLY A 84 -4.44 -9.57 8.14
CA GLY A 84 -4.95 -9.73 6.78
C GLY A 84 -5.70 -8.49 6.27
N ARG A 85 -6.47 -7.82 7.15
CA ARG A 85 -7.14 -6.55 6.80
C ARG A 85 -6.14 -5.41 6.61
N ALA A 86 -5.15 -5.29 7.50
CA ALA A 86 -4.11 -4.28 7.37
C ALA A 86 -3.32 -4.44 6.07
N CYS A 87 -2.96 -5.68 5.70
CA CYS A 87 -2.36 -5.97 4.40
C CYS A 87 -3.26 -5.56 3.22
N ALA A 88 -4.56 -5.85 3.28
CA ALA A 88 -5.51 -5.45 2.25
C ALA A 88 -5.58 -3.92 2.09
N ASP A 89 -5.54 -3.18 3.20
CA ASP A 89 -5.53 -1.72 3.20
C ASP A 89 -4.23 -1.15 2.59
N ILE A 90 -3.07 -1.73 2.92
CA ILE A 90 -1.77 -1.37 2.30
C ILE A 90 -1.82 -1.55 0.77
N VAL A 91 -2.37 -2.67 0.30
CA VAL A 91 -2.52 -2.95 -1.13
C VAL A 91 -3.53 -2.00 -1.79
N ALA A 92 -4.64 -1.69 -1.12
CA ALA A 92 -5.63 -0.74 -1.63
C ALA A 92 -5.05 0.67 -1.75
N GLU A 93 -4.22 1.10 -0.80
CA GLU A 93 -3.51 2.37 -0.84
C GLU A 93 -2.51 2.42 -2.01
N ALA A 94 -1.74 1.35 -2.21
CA ALA A 94 -0.87 1.20 -3.38
C ALA A 94 -1.64 1.39 -4.70
N GLY A 95 -2.79 0.72 -4.82
CA GLY A 95 -3.67 0.83 -6.00
C GLY A 95 -4.14 2.26 -6.28
N LYS A 96 -4.48 3.04 -5.24
CA LYS A 96 -4.85 4.45 -5.39
C LYS A 96 -3.69 5.30 -5.93
N VAL A 97 -2.46 5.04 -5.47
CA VAL A 97 -1.29 5.78 -5.92
C VAL A 97 -0.96 5.48 -7.39
N TYR A 98 -0.98 4.21 -7.80
CA TYR A 98 -0.79 3.84 -9.20
C TYR A 98 -1.88 4.42 -10.11
N THR A 99 -3.15 4.41 -9.66
CA THR A 99 -4.26 5.02 -10.39
C THR A 99 -4.03 6.53 -10.56
N SER A 100 -3.60 7.23 -9.51
CA SER A 100 -3.28 8.65 -9.57
C SER A 100 -2.13 8.96 -10.55
N LEU A 101 -1.08 8.13 -10.56
CA LEU A 101 0.04 8.26 -11.50
C LEU A 101 -0.41 8.07 -12.95
N PHE A 102 -1.28 7.09 -13.19
CA PHE A 102 -1.88 6.84 -14.51
C PHE A 102 -2.75 8.02 -14.97
N GLU A 103 -3.63 8.53 -14.09
CA GLU A 103 -4.44 9.71 -14.39
C GLU A 103 -3.61 10.95 -14.69
N ASN A 104 -2.52 11.19 -13.94
CA ASN A 104 -1.63 12.33 -14.16
C ASN A 104 -0.91 12.22 -15.50
N THR A 105 -0.54 11.01 -15.90
CA THR A 105 0.03 10.72 -17.22
C THR A 105 -0.98 11.00 -18.34
N LEU A 106 -2.22 10.54 -18.19
CA LEU A 106 -3.30 10.80 -19.16
C LEU A 106 -3.66 12.29 -19.27
N LYS A 107 -3.76 13.01 -18.13
CA LYS A 107 -4.00 14.46 -18.10
C LYS A 107 -2.88 15.23 -18.81
N SER A 108 -1.63 14.80 -18.63
CA SER A 108 -0.47 15.38 -19.30
C SER A 108 -0.49 15.11 -20.81
N ALA A 109 -0.89 13.92 -21.24
CA ALA A 109 -1.07 13.59 -22.66
C ALA A 109 -2.24 14.35 -23.31
N ASN A 110 -3.37 14.48 -22.62
CA ASN A 110 -4.53 15.26 -23.06
C ASN A 110 -4.31 16.79 -23.00
N GLY A 111 -3.29 17.28 -22.31
CA GLY A 111 -2.85 18.68 -22.43
C GLY A 111 -2.10 18.97 -23.74
N VAL A 112 -1.55 17.93 -24.38
CA VAL A 112 -0.74 17.99 -25.61
C VAL A 112 -1.57 17.67 -26.86
N ALA A 113 -2.55 16.75 -26.76
CA ALA A 113 -3.38 16.31 -27.88
C ALA A 113 -4.32 17.38 -28.52
N PRO A 114 -5.07 18.22 -27.78
CA PRO A 114 -6.04 19.12 -28.39
C PRO A 114 -5.38 20.33 -29.06
N LYS A 115 -4.13 20.69 -28.71
CA LYS A 115 -3.42 21.81 -29.35
C LYS A 115 -2.76 21.42 -30.68
N ALA A 116 -2.39 20.16 -30.86
CA ALA A 116 -1.87 19.64 -32.13
C ALA A 116 -3.01 19.42 -33.15
N ALA A 117 -4.12 18.81 -32.72
CA ALA A 117 -5.28 18.57 -33.58
C ALA A 117 -6.02 19.86 -34.00
N ALA A 118 -6.13 20.84 -33.08
CA ALA A 118 -6.78 22.13 -33.40
C ALA A 118 -5.94 23.02 -34.32
N LYS A 119 -4.60 22.87 -34.36
CA LYS A 119 -3.73 23.58 -35.31
C LYS A 119 -3.71 22.93 -36.68
N ALA A 120 -3.75 21.60 -36.77
CA ALA A 120 -3.84 20.88 -38.04
C ALA A 120 -5.14 21.20 -38.80
N ARG A 121 -6.26 21.36 -38.08
CA ARG A 121 -7.54 21.81 -38.68
C ARG A 121 -7.60 23.29 -39.06
N LYS A 122 -6.66 24.12 -38.61
CA LYS A 122 -6.58 25.55 -39.00
C LYS A 122 -5.53 25.82 -40.08
N ALA A 123 -4.73 24.80 -40.43
CA ALA A 123 -3.67 24.88 -41.44
C ALA A 123 -3.98 24.04 -42.70
N ALA A 124 -5.12 23.35 -42.72
CA ALA A 124 -5.75 22.72 -43.88
C ALA A 124 -7.01 23.51 -44.25
#